data_AF-A0AAV6YT60-F1
#
_entry.id   AF-A0AAV6YT60-F1
#
_cell.length_a   1.000
_cell.length_b   1.000
_cell.length_c   1.000
_cell.angle_alpha   90.00
_cell.angle_beta   90.00
_cell.angle_gamma   90.00
#
_symmetry.space_group_name_H-M   'P 1'
#
loop_
_entity.id
_entity.type
_entity.pdbx_description
1 polymer ?
#
loop_
_entity_poly.entity_id
_entity_poly.type
_entity_poly.pdbx_seq_one_letter_code
_entity_poly.pdbx_strand_id
1 'polypeptide(L)'
;AFSVVFQQAVQKAPADEVLKQRVTNLIDSITFSVFQYTTRGLFECDKLTYTAQVAFQILLMSKEINTTELDFLLRYPAQPGLTSPVDFLSNQSWGGIKALSSMDEFRNLDRDIEGSAKRWKKFVESECPEKEKFPQEWKSKTALQRLCMMRALRPDRMTYAVRDFVEEKLGSKYVVGRSLDFATSYEESGPSTPMFFILSPGVDPLKDVEKQ
;
A
#
# COMPACT_ATOMS: atom_id res chain seq x y z
N ALA A 1 -10.47 -7.14 22.41
CA ALA A 1 -9.81 -6.04 21.67
C ALA A 1 -10.71 -5.51 20.56
N PHE A 2 -10.88 -6.21 19.42
CA PHE A 2 -11.63 -5.71 18.25
C PHE A 2 -13.01 -5.12 18.57
N SER A 3 -13.88 -5.85 19.28
CA SER A 3 -15.25 -5.39 19.56
C SER A 3 -15.30 -4.07 20.33
N VAL A 4 -14.32 -3.81 21.21
CA VAL A 4 -14.23 -2.56 21.98
C VAL A 4 -13.85 -1.40 21.06
N VAL A 5 -12.80 -1.59 20.24
CA VAL A 5 -12.37 -0.58 19.25
C VAL A 5 -13.49 -0.29 18.25
N PHE A 6 -14.20 -1.32 17.80
CA PHE A 6 -15.34 -1.19 16.89
C PHE A 6 -16.45 -0.34 17.51
N GLN A 7 -16.87 -0.64 18.74
CA GLN A 7 -17.92 0.13 19.44
C GLN A 7 -17.50 1.58 19.66
N GLN A 8 -16.26 1.82 20.08
CA GLN A 8 -15.72 3.18 20.24
C GLN A 8 -15.67 3.93 18.91
N ALA A 9 -15.27 3.28 17.82
CA ALA A 9 -15.22 3.90 16.50
C ALA A 9 -16.62 4.26 15.97
N VAL A 10 -17.64 3.45 16.26
CA VAL A 10 -19.05 3.74 15.93
C VAL A 10 -19.55 4.98 16.70
N GLN A 11 -19.18 5.11 17.97
CA GLN A 11 -19.53 6.27 18.81
C GLN A 11 -18.80 7.55 18.37
N LYS A 12 -17.51 7.44 18.01
CA LYS A 12 -16.69 8.58 17.54
C LYS A 12 -17.03 9.02 16.12
N ALA A 13 -17.67 8.17 15.31
CA ALA A 13 -18.03 8.50 13.93
C ALA A 13 -19.01 9.69 13.87
N PRO A 14 -18.76 10.72 13.05
CA PRO A 14 -19.65 11.87 12.92
C PRO A 14 -21.09 11.48 12.57
N ALA A 15 -22.04 12.00 13.35
CA ALA A 15 -23.47 11.85 13.07
C ALA A 15 -23.83 12.62 11.79
N ASP A 16 -24.79 12.08 11.05
CA ASP A 16 -25.32 12.71 9.84
C ASP A 16 -26.78 12.28 9.65
N GLU A 17 -27.65 13.21 9.27
CA GLU A 17 -29.07 12.93 9.02
C GLU A 17 -29.27 12.15 7.71
N VAL A 18 -28.38 12.33 6.74
CA VAL A 18 -28.42 11.61 5.48
C VAL A 18 -27.82 10.23 5.69
N LEU A 19 -28.67 9.19 5.63
CA LEU A 19 -28.27 7.80 5.85
C LEU A 19 -27.02 7.40 5.06
N LYS A 20 -26.95 7.79 3.78
CA LYS A 20 -25.80 7.47 2.93
C LYS A 20 -24.50 8.08 3.47
N GLN A 21 -24.53 9.33 3.92
CA GLN A 21 -23.37 9.99 4.48
C GLN A 21 -23.01 9.42 5.85
N ARG A 22 -24.01 9.08 6.68
CA ARG A 22 -23.78 8.41 7.96
C ARG A 22 -23.07 7.07 7.79
N VAL A 23 -23.44 6.28 6.79
CA VAL A 23 -22.76 5.01 6.46
C VAL A 23 -21.31 5.26 6.05
N THR A 24 -21.03 6.25 5.21
CA THR A 24 -19.66 6.63 4.85
C THR A 24 -18.84 7.03 6.07
N ASN A 25 -19.38 7.89 6.94
CA ASN A 25 -18.71 8.33 8.17
C ASN A 25 -18.39 7.15 9.10
N LEU A 26 -19.29 6.18 9.21
CA LEU A 26 -19.09 4.96 9.99
C LEU A 26 -17.97 4.10 9.41
N ILE A 27 -18.00 3.83 8.09
CA ILE A 27 -16.96 3.04 7.42
C ILE A 27 -15.59 3.70 7.59
N ASP A 28 -15.49 5.01 7.40
CA ASP A 28 -14.24 5.76 7.53
C ASP A 28 -13.69 5.71 8.95
N SER A 29 -14.56 5.91 9.95
CA SER A 29 -14.19 5.88 11.37
C SER A 29 -13.72 4.49 11.79
N ILE A 30 -14.53 3.47 11.50
CA ILE A 30 -14.22 2.07 11.88
C ILE A 30 -12.93 1.61 11.21
N THR A 31 -12.78 1.83 9.90
CA THR A 31 -11.59 1.41 9.15
C THR A 31 -10.34 2.05 9.71
N PHE A 32 -10.39 3.37 9.95
CA PHE A 32 -9.22 4.09 10.45
C PHE A 32 -8.89 3.75 11.90
N SER A 33 -9.88 3.62 12.79
CA SER A 33 -9.64 3.24 14.19
C SER A 33 -9.05 1.83 14.32
N VAL A 34 -9.55 0.86 13.54
CA VAL A 34 -8.99 -0.50 13.53
C VAL A 34 -7.58 -0.50 12.94
N PHE A 35 -7.34 0.24 11.86
CA PHE A 35 -6.01 0.43 11.29
C PHE A 35 -5.02 1.00 12.31
N GLN A 36 -5.40 2.08 13.01
CA GLN A 36 -4.58 2.71 14.04
C GLN A 36 -4.29 1.76 15.20
N TYR A 37 -5.32 1.07 15.70
CA TYR A 37 -5.17 0.12 16.79
C TYR A 37 -4.19 -1.01 16.45
N THR A 38 -4.30 -1.60 15.26
CA THR A 38 -3.39 -2.67 14.83
C THR A 38 -1.98 -2.14 14.59
N THR A 39 -1.82 -1.01 13.90
CA THR A 39 -0.50 -0.43 13.60
C THR A 39 0.27 0.00 14.85
N ARG A 40 -0.40 0.24 15.99
CA ARG A 40 0.26 0.45 17.29
C ARG A 40 1.09 -0.73 17.75
N GLY A 41 0.65 -1.95 17.45
CA GLY A 41 1.31 -3.18 17.87
C GLY A 41 2.33 -3.72 16.86
N LEU A 42 2.48 -3.09 15.69
CA LEU A 42 3.37 -3.55 14.62
C LEU A 42 4.75 -2.89 14.69
N PHE A 43 5.79 -3.65 14.36
CA PHE A 43 7.11 -3.09 14.08
C PHE A 43 7.05 -2.20 12.83
N GLU A 44 7.92 -1.18 12.77
CA GLU A 44 7.98 -0.25 11.63
C GLU A 44 8.17 -0.97 10.28
N CYS A 45 8.97 -2.05 10.26
CA CYS A 45 9.21 -2.84 9.04
C CYS A 45 7.94 -3.53 8.49
N ASP A 46 6.95 -3.80 9.35
CA ASP A 46 5.75 -4.55 8.98
C ASP A 46 4.56 -3.65 8.64
N LYS A 47 4.60 -2.38 9.05
CA LYS A 47 3.48 -1.44 8.89
C LYS A 47 3.05 -1.30 7.44
N LEU A 48 3.97 -1.08 6.51
CA LEU A 48 3.62 -0.88 5.10
C LEU A 48 2.96 -2.15 4.50
N THR A 49 3.44 -3.34 4.87
CA THR A 49 2.86 -4.61 4.41
C THR A 49 1.42 -4.75 4.88
N TYR A 50 1.17 -4.49 6.17
CA TYR A 50 -0.19 -4.49 6.71
C TYR A 50 -1.08 -3.44 6.03
N THR A 51 -0.60 -2.20 5.89
CA THR A 51 -1.36 -1.13 5.23
C THR A 51 -1.72 -1.48 3.78
N ALA A 52 -0.78 -2.08 3.04
CA ALA A 52 -1.03 -2.53 1.68
C ALA A 52 -2.10 -3.62 1.64
N GLN A 53 -2.05 -4.60 2.55
CA GLN A 53 -3.08 -5.64 2.65
C GLN A 53 -4.47 -5.05 2.94
N VAL A 54 -4.57 -4.10 3.88
CA VAL A 54 -5.83 -3.40 4.16
C VAL A 54 -6.36 -2.71 2.90
N ALA A 55 -5.51 -1.97 2.18
CA ALA A 55 -5.90 -1.32 0.94
C ALA A 55 -6.38 -2.31 -0.12
N PHE A 56 -5.67 -3.41 -0.35
CA PHE A 56 -6.08 -4.43 -1.32
C PHE A 56 -7.40 -5.09 -0.94
N GLN A 57 -7.62 -5.43 0.32
CA GLN A 57 -8.88 -6.06 0.74
C GLN A 57 -10.08 -5.11 0.58
N ILE A 58 -9.94 -3.83 0.97
CA ILE A 58 -10.98 -2.83 0.77
C ILE A 58 -11.33 -2.69 -0.71
N LEU A 59 -10.32 -2.54 -1.56
CA LEU A 59 -10.51 -2.33 -3.00
C LEU A 59 -11.04 -3.58 -3.73
N LEU A 60 -10.69 -4.78 -3.26
CA LEU A 60 -11.28 -6.03 -3.75
C LEU A 60 -12.77 -6.10 -3.40
N MET A 61 -13.12 -5.79 -2.16
CA MET A 61 -14.52 -5.78 -1.71
C MET A 61 -15.36 -4.73 -2.43
N SER A 62 -14.78 -3.57 -2.75
CA SER A 62 -15.43 -2.53 -3.56
C SER A 62 -15.40 -2.80 -5.07
N LYS A 63 -14.74 -3.88 -5.52
CA LYS A 63 -14.55 -4.24 -6.93
C LYS A 63 -13.81 -3.18 -7.76
N GLU A 64 -12.95 -2.39 -7.12
CA GLU A 64 -12.15 -1.35 -7.77
C GLU A 64 -10.83 -1.87 -8.34
N ILE A 65 -10.40 -3.07 -7.94
CA ILE A 65 -9.20 -3.70 -8.46
C ILE A 65 -9.46 -5.11 -8.97
N ASN A 66 -8.69 -5.53 -9.97
CA ASN A 66 -8.80 -6.84 -10.58
C ASN A 66 -8.00 -7.89 -9.78
N THR A 67 -8.61 -9.06 -9.56
CA THR A 67 -7.99 -10.17 -8.81
C THR A 67 -6.78 -10.78 -9.51
N THR A 68 -6.81 -10.89 -10.84
CA THR A 68 -5.72 -11.45 -11.64
C THR A 68 -4.51 -10.51 -11.67
N GLU A 69 -4.75 -9.21 -11.77
CA GLU A 69 -3.68 -8.19 -11.67
C GLU A 69 -3.03 -8.21 -10.27
N LEU A 70 -3.84 -8.33 -9.22
CA LEU A 70 -3.33 -8.43 -7.85
C LEU A 70 -2.52 -9.72 -7.65
N ASP A 71 -2.99 -10.85 -8.19
CA ASP A 71 -2.25 -12.12 -8.12
C ASP A 71 -0.88 -12.03 -8.80
N PHE A 72 -0.80 -11.36 -9.96
CA PHE A 72 0.48 -11.05 -10.60
C PHE A 72 1.38 -10.21 -9.69
N LEU A 73 0.87 -9.14 -9.07
CA LEU A 73 1.67 -8.29 -8.19
C LEU A 73 2.27 -9.08 -7.02
N LEU A 74 1.47 -9.97 -6.41
CA LEU A 74 1.85 -10.72 -5.22
C LEU A 74 2.76 -11.93 -5.52
N ARG A 75 2.43 -12.71 -6.55
CA ARG A 75 3.18 -13.93 -6.89
C ARG A 75 4.34 -13.67 -7.83
N TYR A 76 4.25 -12.62 -8.62
CA TYR A 76 5.21 -12.23 -9.66
C TYR A 76 5.65 -13.43 -10.53
N PRO A 77 4.74 -13.99 -11.35
CA PRO A 77 4.98 -15.20 -12.14
C PRO A 77 5.85 -14.93 -13.37
N ALA A 78 7.07 -14.46 -13.17
CA ALA A 78 8.02 -14.16 -14.24
C ALA A 78 8.36 -15.42 -15.05
N GLN A 79 8.34 -15.31 -16.38
CA GLN A 79 8.68 -16.41 -17.27
C GLN A 79 10.20 -16.71 -17.21
N PRO A 80 10.62 -17.94 -16.86
CA PRO A 80 12.03 -18.30 -16.75
C PRO A 80 12.68 -18.51 -18.13
N GLY A 81 14.01 -18.44 -18.18
CA GLY A 81 14.79 -18.80 -19.38
C GLY A 81 14.77 -17.78 -20.52
N LEU A 82 14.28 -16.57 -20.26
CA LEU A 82 14.26 -15.48 -21.23
C LEU A 82 15.46 -14.55 -21.05
N THR A 83 16.00 -14.06 -22.17
CA THR A 83 17.03 -13.02 -22.18
C THR A 83 16.39 -11.67 -22.43
N SER A 84 16.73 -10.68 -21.62
CA SER A 84 16.28 -9.30 -21.84
C SER A 84 16.86 -8.78 -23.16
N PRO A 85 16.02 -8.22 -24.06
CA PRO A 85 16.48 -7.58 -25.30
C PRO A 85 17.06 -6.17 -25.05
N VAL A 86 16.92 -5.65 -23.83
CA VAL A 86 17.41 -4.32 -23.42
C VAL A 86 18.38 -4.44 -22.25
N ASP A 87 19.37 -3.54 -22.21
CA ASP A 87 20.49 -3.58 -21.25
C ASP A 87 20.11 -3.10 -19.84
N PHE A 88 19.03 -2.33 -19.71
CA PHE A 88 18.56 -1.74 -18.44
C PHE A 88 17.55 -2.61 -17.68
N LEU A 89 17.19 -3.79 -18.19
CA LEU A 89 16.34 -4.75 -17.48
C LEU A 89 17.06 -6.09 -17.31
N SER A 90 16.89 -6.69 -16.14
CA SER A 90 17.36 -8.06 -15.89
C SER A 90 16.50 -9.08 -16.65
N ASN A 91 17.03 -10.28 -16.88
CA ASN A 91 16.27 -11.40 -17.42
C ASN A 91 15.02 -11.72 -16.59
N GLN A 92 15.10 -11.59 -15.25
CA GLN A 92 13.97 -11.80 -14.35
C GLN A 92 12.89 -10.71 -14.49
N SER A 93 13.31 -9.45 -14.61
CA SER A 93 12.41 -8.32 -14.90
C SER A 93 11.72 -8.52 -16.24
N TRP A 94 12.47 -8.93 -17.26
CA TRP A 94 11.93 -9.21 -18.58
C TRP A 94 10.92 -10.35 -18.58
N GLY A 95 11.20 -11.44 -17.84
CA GLY A 95 10.24 -12.51 -17.61
C GLY A 95 8.93 -12.01 -16.98
N GLY A 96 9.00 -11.04 -16.07
CA GLY A 96 7.84 -10.35 -15.52
C GLY A 96 7.09 -9.50 -16.54
N ILE A 97 7.80 -8.76 -17.40
CA ILE A 97 7.21 -7.99 -18.51
C ILE A 97 6.49 -8.92 -19.49
N LYS A 98 7.05 -10.07 -19.84
CA LYS A 98 6.42 -11.06 -20.74
C LYS A 98 5.17 -11.69 -20.12
N ALA A 99 5.23 -12.02 -18.83
CA ALA A 99 4.05 -12.48 -18.10
C ALA A 99 2.96 -11.40 -18.06
N LEU A 100 3.33 -10.15 -17.77
CA LEU A 100 2.39 -9.02 -17.73
C LEU A 100 1.77 -8.78 -19.12
N SER A 101 2.58 -8.79 -20.18
CA SER A 101 2.14 -8.59 -21.57
C SER A 101 1.18 -9.66 -22.10
N SER A 102 1.03 -10.80 -21.39
CA SER A 102 0.05 -11.83 -21.71
C SER A 102 -1.37 -11.48 -21.26
N MET A 103 -1.51 -10.50 -20.37
CA MET A 103 -2.81 -9.96 -19.95
C MET A 103 -3.29 -8.92 -20.96
N ASP A 104 -4.59 -8.91 -21.26
CA ASP A 104 -5.16 -8.05 -22.29
C ASP A 104 -4.88 -6.56 -22.06
N GLU A 105 -4.90 -6.13 -20.81
CA GLU A 105 -4.61 -4.76 -20.41
C GLU A 105 -3.16 -4.33 -20.73
N PHE A 106 -2.21 -5.25 -20.81
CA PHE A 106 -0.80 -4.93 -21.03
C PHE A 106 -0.27 -5.42 -22.37
N ARG A 107 -1.18 -5.73 -23.31
CA ARG A 107 -0.80 -6.20 -24.64
C ARG A 107 0.16 -5.23 -25.31
N ASN A 108 1.23 -5.76 -25.90
CA ASN A 108 2.32 -5.03 -26.55
C ASN A 108 3.26 -4.23 -25.61
N LEU A 109 3.18 -4.36 -24.28
CA LEU A 109 4.12 -3.71 -23.36
C LEU A 109 5.56 -4.11 -23.66
N ASP A 110 5.82 -5.39 -23.83
CA ASP A 110 7.11 -5.94 -24.26
C ASP A 110 7.62 -5.28 -25.56
N ARG A 111 6.77 -5.23 -26.58
CA ARG A 111 7.11 -4.64 -27.89
C ARG A 111 7.39 -3.15 -27.81
N ASP A 112 6.66 -2.38 -26.99
CA ASP A 112 6.93 -0.95 -26.81
C ASP A 112 8.21 -0.72 -26.02
N ILE A 113 8.54 -1.56 -25.03
CA ILE A 113 9.83 -1.48 -24.32
C ILE A 113 11.00 -1.71 -25.27
N GLU A 114 10.91 -2.73 -26.14
CA GLU A 114 11.93 -3.01 -27.16
C GLU A 114 12.02 -1.87 -28.20
N GLY A 115 10.89 -1.50 -28.80
CA GLY A 115 10.83 -0.51 -29.88
C GLY A 115 11.16 0.92 -29.43
N SER A 116 10.88 1.25 -28.16
CA SER A 116 11.11 2.57 -27.56
C SER A 116 12.16 2.52 -26.44
N ALA A 117 13.17 1.66 -26.54
CA ALA A 117 14.16 1.38 -25.49
C ALA A 117 14.75 2.63 -24.81
N LYS A 118 15.15 3.65 -25.57
CA LYS A 118 15.71 4.90 -25.01
C LYS A 118 14.76 5.61 -24.03
N ARG A 119 13.45 5.59 -24.31
CA ARG A 119 12.44 6.24 -23.46
C ARG A 119 12.22 5.45 -22.18
N TRP A 120 12.11 4.14 -22.29
CA TRP A 120 11.95 3.25 -21.14
C TRP A 120 13.19 3.22 -20.26
N LYS A 121 14.39 3.24 -20.85
CA LYS A 121 15.65 3.39 -20.12
C LYS A 121 15.64 4.64 -19.24
N LYS A 122 15.24 5.80 -19.80
CA LYS A 122 15.14 7.05 -19.03
C LYS A 122 14.20 6.92 -17.83
N PHE A 123 13.04 6.28 -17.99
CA PHE A 123 12.10 6.06 -16.89
C PHE A 123 12.68 5.10 -15.84
N VAL A 124 13.22 3.96 -16.28
CA VAL A 124 13.79 2.93 -15.39
C VAL A 124 15.00 3.47 -14.62
N GLU A 125 15.85 4.29 -15.24
CA GLU A 125 17.04 4.89 -14.61
C GLU A 125 16.73 6.14 -13.78
N SER A 126 15.47 6.58 -13.73
CA SER A 126 15.07 7.69 -12.85
C SER A 126 15.34 7.35 -11.38
N GLU A 127 15.65 8.37 -10.57
CA GLU A 127 15.85 8.20 -9.13
C GLU A 127 14.54 7.82 -8.42
N CYS A 128 13.44 8.43 -8.83
CA CYS A 128 12.11 8.29 -8.24
C CYS A 128 11.05 7.95 -9.31
N PRO A 129 11.17 6.78 -9.98
CA PRO A 129 10.28 6.38 -11.07
C PRO A 129 8.81 6.30 -10.64
N GLU A 130 8.52 6.00 -9.38
CA GLU A 130 7.16 5.99 -8.83
C GLU A 130 6.46 7.36 -8.85
N LYS A 131 7.24 8.46 -8.91
CA LYS A 131 6.74 9.83 -9.06
C LYS A 131 6.66 10.28 -10.51
N GLU A 132 7.23 9.52 -11.44
CA GLU A 132 7.21 9.85 -12.86
C GLU A 132 5.92 9.40 -13.55
N LYS A 133 5.57 10.09 -14.63
CA LYS A 133 4.50 9.65 -15.52
C LYS A 133 5.02 8.55 -16.43
N PHE A 134 4.32 7.44 -16.49
CA PHE A 134 4.62 6.38 -17.43
C PHE A 134 4.59 6.88 -18.90
N PRO A 135 5.37 6.26 -19.80
CA PRO A 135 5.38 6.60 -21.22
C PRO A 135 4.01 6.49 -21.90
N GLN A 136 3.71 7.40 -22.83
CA GLN A 136 2.61 7.29 -23.81
C GLN A 136 1.25 6.87 -23.23
N GLU A 137 0.71 5.73 -23.67
CA GLU A 137 -0.58 5.18 -23.26
C GLU A 137 -0.53 4.56 -21.86
N TRP A 138 0.64 4.12 -21.40
CA TRP A 138 0.84 3.51 -20.09
C TRP A 138 0.54 4.44 -18.92
N LYS A 139 0.55 5.76 -19.14
CA LYS A 139 0.12 6.77 -18.14
C LYS A 139 -1.37 6.68 -17.77
N SER A 140 -2.19 6.05 -18.61
CA SER A 140 -3.63 5.90 -18.39
C SER A 140 -3.99 4.68 -17.55
N LYS A 141 -3.00 3.85 -17.20
CA LYS A 141 -3.18 2.65 -16.40
C LYS A 141 -3.66 2.96 -14.99
N THR A 142 -4.49 2.07 -14.45
CA THR A 142 -5.00 2.19 -13.09
C THR A 142 -3.86 2.14 -12.07
N ALA A 143 -4.13 2.55 -10.83
CA ALA A 143 -3.12 2.53 -9.76
C ALA A 143 -2.52 1.12 -9.56
N LEU A 144 -3.34 0.05 -9.61
CA LEU A 144 -2.86 -1.32 -9.47
C LEU A 144 -2.03 -1.76 -10.69
N GLN A 145 -2.47 -1.39 -11.89
CA GLN A 145 -1.72 -1.71 -13.11
C GLN A 145 -0.36 -1.02 -13.13
N ARG A 146 -0.28 0.23 -12.69
CA ARG A 146 1.00 0.95 -12.49
C ARG A 146 1.90 0.25 -11.48
N LEU A 147 1.35 -0.28 -10.38
CA LEU A 147 2.12 -1.12 -9.44
C LEU A 147 2.67 -2.39 -10.09
N CYS A 148 1.86 -3.08 -10.92
CA CYS A 148 2.31 -4.28 -11.64
C CYS A 148 3.47 -3.96 -12.59
N MET A 149 3.41 -2.83 -13.30
CA MET A 149 4.50 -2.37 -14.16
C MET A 149 5.74 -2.00 -13.35
N MET A 150 5.58 -1.25 -12.25
CA MET A 150 6.69 -0.92 -11.33
C MET A 150 7.37 -2.18 -10.78
N ARG A 151 6.60 -3.22 -10.45
CA ARG A 151 7.13 -4.49 -9.93
C ARG A 151 8.10 -5.16 -10.90
N ALA A 152 7.84 -5.07 -12.20
CA ALA A 152 8.73 -5.62 -13.23
C ALA A 152 9.91 -4.69 -13.56
N LEU A 153 9.66 -3.38 -13.63
CA LEU A 153 10.64 -2.40 -14.09
C LEU A 153 11.65 -1.99 -13.00
N ARG A 154 11.17 -1.72 -11.78
CA ARG A 154 11.96 -1.20 -10.65
C ARG A 154 11.51 -1.85 -9.33
N PRO A 155 11.79 -3.15 -9.14
CA PRO A 155 11.38 -3.88 -7.95
C PRO A 155 11.97 -3.31 -6.65
N ASP A 156 13.11 -2.63 -6.72
CA ASP A 156 13.77 -1.92 -5.62
C ASP A 156 12.98 -0.71 -5.10
N ARG A 157 12.12 -0.12 -5.93
CA ARG A 157 11.29 1.04 -5.57
C ARG A 157 9.89 0.68 -5.09
N MET A 158 9.59 -0.61 -4.94
CA MET A 158 8.23 -1.06 -4.60
C MET A 158 7.71 -0.52 -3.26
N THR A 159 8.57 -0.32 -2.26
CA THR A 159 8.19 0.30 -0.98
C THR A 159 7.58 1.68 -1.19
N TYR A 160 8.20 2.50 -2.05
CA TYR A 160 7.71 3.85 -2.37
C TYR A 160 6.46 3.79 -3.24
N ALA A 161 6.44 2.94 -4.25
CA ALA A 161 5.30 2.78 -5.14
C ALA A 161 4.04 2.31 -4.39
N VAL A 162 4.17 1.35 -3.46
CA VAL A 162 3.06 0.87 -2.62
C VAL A 162 2.58 1.93 -1.65
N ARG A 163 3.50 2.71 -1.06
CA ARG A 163 3.13 3.86 -0.23
C ARG A 163 2.29 4.86 -1.02
N ASP A 164 2.73 5.24 -2.22
CA ASP A 164 2.01 6.16 -3.09
C ASP A 164 0.63 5.60 -3.50
N PHE A 165 0.55 4.31 -3.80
CA PHE A 165 -0.72 3.64 -4.08
C PHE A 165 -1.69 3.71 -2.91
N VAL A 166 -1.22 3.43 -1.69
CA VAL A 166 -2.06 3.52 -0.48
C VAL A 166 -2.52 4.95 -0.26
N GLU A 167 -1.63 5.94 -0.41
CA GLU A 167 -1.96 7.34 -0.27
C GLU A 167 -3.03 7.78 -1.29
N GLU A 168 -2.89 7.35 -2.54
CA GLU A 168 -3.87 7.63 -3.61
C GLU A 168 -5.24 7.00 -3.31
N LYS A 169 -5.26 5.78 -2.75
CA LYS A 169 -6.49 4.99 -2.60
C LYS A 169 -7.21 5.15 -1.27
N LEU A 170 -6.48 5.25 -0.17
CA LEU A 170 -7.05 5.38 1.16
C LEU A 170 -6.84 6.77 1.77
N GLY A 171 -5.95 7.58 1.20
CA GLY A 171 -5.61 8.91 1.68
C GLY A 171 -4.34 8.94 2.54
N SER A 172 -3.78 10.14 2.67
CA SER A 172 -2.50 10.38 3.37
C SER A 172 -2.49 9.91 4.82
N LYS A 173 -3.65 9.90 5.50
CA LYS A 173 -3.78 9.42 6.89
C LYS A 173 -3.29 7.98 7.12
N TYR A 174 -3.23 7.14 6.08
CA TYR A 174 -2.75 5.75 6.15
C TYR A 174 -1.25 5.59 5.92
N VAL A 175 -0.55 6.63 5.45
CA VAL A 175 0.90 6.59 5.16
C VAL A 175 1.71 7.60 5.96
N VAL A 176 1.06 8.57 6.60
CA VAL A 176 1.73 9.47 7.54
C VAL A 176 2.10 8.66 8.77
N GLY A 177 3.40 8.50 9.00
CA GLY A 177 3.94 7.95 10.25
C GLY A 177 3.70 8.92 11.40
N ARG A 178 2.46 9.05 11.85
CA ARG A 178 2.18 9.75 13.11
C ARG A 178 2.75 8.90 14.23
N SER A 179 3.56 9.54 15.08
CA SER A 179 3.80 9.03 16.43
C SER A 179 2.46 8.78 17.09
N LEU A 180 2.31 7.57 17.63
CA LEU A 180 1.10 7.17 18.32
C LEU A 180 0.96 8.07 19.54
N ASP A 181 -0.14 8.81 19.61
CA ASP A 181 -0.42 9.62 20.78
C ASP A 181 -0.69 8.69 21.97
N PHE A 182 0.15 8.81 22.99
CA PHE A 182 0.04 8.02 24.20
C PHE A 182 -1.30 8.26 24.90
N ALA A 183 -1.79 9.50 24.91
CA ALA A 183 -3.07 9.86 25.52
C ALA A 183 -4.24 9.10 24.86
N THR A 184 -4.29 9.10 23.52
CA THR A 184 -5.30 8.31 22.77
C THR A 184 -5.22 6.81 23.10
N SER A 185 -4.02 6.25 23.26
CA SER A 185 -3.85 4.83 23.61
C SER A 185 -4.22 4.54 25.08
N TYR A 186 -4.00 5.51 25.96
CA TYR A 186 -4.31 5.42 27.38
C TYR A 186 -5.83 5.42 27.63
N GLU A 187 -6.60 6.22 26.88
CA GLU A 187 -8.08 6.20 26.90
C GLU A 187 -8.68 4.82 26.59
N GLU A 188 -7.96 4.00 25.82
CA GLU A 188 -8.38 2.65 25.43
C GLU A 188 -7.90 1.57 26.41
N SER A 189 -7.10 1.94 27.41
CA SER A 189 -6.57 1.05 28.44
C SER A 189 -7.47 0.98 29.67
N GLY A 190 -7.27 -0.04 30.51
CA GLY A 190 -7.99 -0.16 31.78
C GLY A 190 -7.47 -1.33 32.60
N PRO A 191 -8.02 -1.56 33.81
CA PRO A 191 -7.55 -2.65 34.68
C PRO A 191 -7.58 -4.04 34.03
N SER A 192 -8.53 -4.27 33.12
CA SER A 192 -8.65 -5.51 32.34
C SER A 192 -7.92 -5.49 31.00
N THR A 193 -7.38 -4.34 30.59
CA THR A 193 -6.68 -4.11 29.31
C THR A 193 -5.37 -3.37 29.60
N PRO A 194 -4.35 -4.06 30.15
CA PRO A 194 -3.07 -3.44 30.48
C PRO A 194 -2.32 -3.02 29.22
N MET A 195 -1.51 -1.97 29.35
CA MET A 195 -0.64 -1.50 28.28
C MET A 195 0.74 -2.13 28.39
N PHE A 196 1.24 -2.64 27.27
CA PHE A 196 2.60 -3.19 27.15
C PHE A 196 3.38 -2.39 26.11
N PHE A 197 4.66 -2.18 26.39
CA PHE A 197 5.58 -1.50 25.48
C PHE A 197 6.56 -2.52 24.90
N ILE A 198 6.59 -2.61 23.58
CA ILE A 198 7.62 -3.38 22.86
C ILE A 198 8.71 -2.39 22.46
N LEU A 199 9.87 -2.50 23.09
CA LEU A 199 10.94 -1.52 22.96
C LEU A 199 12.04 -2.02 22.02
N SER A 200 12.47 -1.13 21.13
CA SER A 200 13.75 -1.26 20.46
C SER A 200 14.88 -0.83 21.42
N PRO A 201 16.10 -1.38 21.26
CA PRO A 201 17.24 -0.96 22.08
C PRO A 201 17.44 0.56 22.06
N GLY A 202 17.59 1.16 23.25
CA GLY A 202 17.81 2.61 23.40
C GLY A 202 16.55 3.47 23.48
N VAL A 203 15.35 2.88 23.47
CA VAL A 203 14.07 3.61 23.67
C VAL A 203 13.55 3.38 25.09
N ASP A 204 13.16 4.46 25.78
CA ASP A 204 12.54 4.43 27.11
C ASP A 204 11.21 5.22 27.10
N PRO A 205 10.05 4.56 27.28
CA PRO A 205 8.74 5.20 27.25
C PRO A 205 8.38 5.91 28.56
N LEU A 206 9.19 5.80 29.62
CA LEU A 206 8.85 6.24 30.97
C LEU A 206 8.40 7.70 31.03
N LYS A 207 9.09 8.59 30.31
CA LYS A 207 8.76 10.02 30.27
C LYS A 207 7.37 10.32 29.69
N ASP A 208 6.85 9.47 28.81
CA ASP A 208 5.52 9.67 28.23
C ASP A 208 4.43 9.09 29.14
N VAL A 209 4.78 8.05 29.91
CA VAL A 209 3.92 7.49 30.98
C VAL A 209 3.79 8.47 32.15
N GLU A 210 4.89 9.06 32.61
CA GLU A 210 4.90 10.00 33.75
C GLU A 210 4.17 11.33 33.47
N LYS A 211 3.91 11.64 32.20
CA LYS A 211 3.16 12.84 31.80
C LYS A 211 1.64 12.68 31.83
N GLN A 212 1.12 11.46 31.98
CA GLN A 212 -0.32 11.21 32.16
C GLN A 212 -0.68 11.14 33.63
#